data_AF-A0A522UYQ4-F1
#
_entry.id   AF-A0A522UYQ4-F1
#
_cell.length_a   1.000
_cell.length_b   1.000
_cell.length_c   1.000
_cell.angle_alpha   90.00
_cell.angle_beta   90.00
_cell.angle_gamma   90.00
#
_symmetry.space_group_name_H-M   'P 1'
#
loop_
_entity.id
_entity.type
_entity.pdbx_description
1 polymer ?
#
loop_
_entity_poly.entity_id
_entity_poly.type
_entity_poly.pdbx_seq_one_letter_code
_entity_poly.pdbx_strand_id
1 'polypeptide(L)'
;GRASGIMPDALLFAFDAIKPDSIAAAAALEIEEVPLTGRCNSCDRTFISEEEYVLSCPHCGGSSFVITAGRELDILDMEVS
;
A
#
# COMPACT_ATOMS: atom_id res chain seq x y z
N GLY A 1 -0.89 0.69 -0.69
CA GLY A 1 -0.26 0.35 0.60
C GLY A 1 -0.52 -1.11 0.98
N ARG A 2 0.41 -1.72 1.73
CA ARG A 2 0.43 -3.15 2.08
C ARG A 2 -0.83 -3.66 2.80
N ALA A 3 -1.42 -2.83 3.64
CA ALA A 3 -2.64 -3.09 4.41
C ALA A 3 -3.89 -2.43 3.79
N SER A 4 -3.87 -2.10 2.50
CA SER A 4 -5.02 -1.53 1.76
C SER A 4 -6.11 -2.56 1.46
N GLY A 5 -5.80 -3.86 1.55
CA GLY A 5 -6.70 -4.95 1.15
C GLY A 5 -6.82 -5.14 -0.37
N ILE A 6 -5.95 -4.47 -1.15
CA ILE A 6 -5.87 -4.61 -2.59
C ILE A 6 -4.85 -5.69 -2.96
N MET A 7 -5.17 -6.50 -3.97
CA MET A 7 -4.23 -7.41 -4.61
C MET A 7 -3.67 -6.73 -5.88
N PRO A 8 -2.40 -6.28 -5.90
CA PRO A 8 -1.84 -5.49 -7.01
C PRO A 8 -1.97 -6.16 -8.37
N ASP A 9 -1.70 -7.46 -8.45
CA ASP A 9 -1.80 -8.23 -9.69
C ASP A 9 -3.22 -8.24 -10.26
N ALA A 10 -4.24 -8.27 -9.39
CA ALA A 10 -5.64 -8.21 -9.81
C ALA A 10 -5.99 -6.85 -10.41
N LEU A 11 -5.45 -5.77 -9.82
CA LEU A 11 -5.65 -4.41 -10.29
C LEU A 11 -4.98 -4.18 -11.65
N LEU A 12 -3.73 -4.66 -11.80
CA LEU A 12 -3.00 -4.62 -13.07
C LEU A 12 -3.74 -5.41 -14.15
N PHE A 13 -4.18 -6.63 -13.83
CA PHE A 13 -4.97 -7.46 -14.75
C PHE A 13 -6.26 -6.76 -15.18
N ALA A 14 -7.01 -6.19 -14.23
CA ALA A 14 -8.25 -5.49 -14.53
C ALA A 14 -8.00 -4.26 -15.42
N PHE A 15 -6.94 -3.49 -15.15
CA PHE A 15 -6.55 -2.34 -15.96
C PHE A 15 -6.21 -2.73 -17.40
N ASP A 16 -5.37 -3.77 -17.57
CA ASP A 16 -4.99 -4.27 -18.89
C ASP A 16 -6.18 -4.87 -19.67
N ALA A 17 -7.13 -5.47 -18.98
CA ALA A 17 -8.33 -6.03 -19.59
C ALA A 17 -9.27 -4.95 -20.16
N ILE A 18 -9.35 -3.77 -19.54
CA ILE A 18 -10.30 -2.72 -19.94
C ILE A 18 -9.69 -1.65 -20.87
N LYS A 19 -8.37 -1.51 -20.92
CA LYS A 19 -7.72 -0.43 -21.67
C LYS A 19 -7.77 -0.51 -23.21
N PRO A 20 -7.82 -1.67 -23.91
CA PRO A 20 -7.62 -1.75 -25.36
C PRO A 20 -8.58 -0.92 -26.22
N ASP A 21 -9.84 -0.78 -25.79
CA ASP A 21 -10.88 -0.02 -26.52
C ASP A 21 -11.11 1.39 -25.93
N SER A 22 -10.09 1.95 -25.30
CA SER A 22 -10.13 3.26 -24.66
C SER A 22 -9.01 4.18 -25.15
N ILE A 23 -9.06 5.46 -24.76
CA ILE A 23 -7.93 6.39 -24.97
C ILE A 23 -6.63 5.92 -24.28
N ALA A 24 -6.72 4.99 -23.34
CA ALA A 24 -5.61 4.46 -22.56
C ALA A 24 -5.03 3.15 -23.14
N ALA A 25 -5.33 2.79 -24.39
CA ALA A 25 -4.89 1.51 -24.99
C ALA A 25 -3.38 1.24 -24.86
N ALA A 26 -2.56 2.28 -24.94
CA ALA A 26 -1.11 2.22 -24.78
C ALA A 26 -0.60 2.63 -23.38
N ALA A 27 -1.50 2.91 -22.44
CA ALA A 27 -1.12 3.34 -21.09
C ALA A 27 -0.54 2.17 -20.27
N ALA A 28 0.36 2.51 -19.36
CA ALA A 28 0.87 1.63 -18.33
C ALA A 28 0.33 2.08 -16.97
N LEU A 29 0.03 1.11 -16.09
CA LEU A 29 -0.26 1.35 -14.69
C LEU A 29 0.93 0.86 -13.87
N GLU A 30 1.60 1.78 -13.20
CA GLU A 30 2.69 1.48 -12.26
C GLU A 30 2.18 1.57 -10.82
N ILE A 31 2.53 0.59 -9.98
CA ILE A 31 2.08 0.52 -8.59
C ILE A 31 3.29 0.66 -7.67
N GLU A 32 3.28 1.68 -6.84
CA GLU A 32 4.22 1.82 -5.72
C GLU A 32 3.65 1.20 -4.45
N GLU A 33 4.28 0.14 -3.96
CA GLU A 33 3.90 -0.48 -2.68
C GLU A 33 4.45 0.33 -1.49
N VAL A 34 3.54 0.95 -0.74
CA VAL A 34 3.87 1.58 0.55
C VAL A 34 3.79 0.53 1.67
N PRO A 35 4.88 0.29 2.43
CA PRO A 35 4.90 -0.71 3.48
C PRO A 35 4.02 -0.29 4.67
N LEU A 36 3.62 -1.27 5.49
CA LEU A 36 2.88 -1.00 6.72
C LEU A 36 3.83 -0.40 7.76
N THR A 37 3.57 0.83 8.20
CA THR A 37 4.40 1.49 9.22
C THR A 37 3.58 1.92 10.42
N GLY A 38 4.23 2.00 11.57
CA GLY A 38 3.57 2.50 12.77
C GLY A 38 4.54 3.02 13.82
N ARG A 39 3.99 3.68 14.84
CA ARG A 39 4.70 4.15 16.03
C ARG A 39 4.11 3.50 17.27
N CYS A 40 4.96 2.90 18.10
CA CYS A 40 4.54 2.30 19.35
C CYS A 40 4.42 3.35 20.46
N ASN A 41 3.29 3.38 21.16
CA ASN A 41 3.09 4.29 22.29
C ASN A 41 3.79 3.80 23.58
N SER A 42 4.16 2.51 23.64
CA SER A 42 4.81 1.93 24.82
C SER A 42 6.33 2.11 24.84
N CYS A 43 6.99 2.01 23.68
CA CYS A 43 8.45 2.14 23.58
C CYS A 43 8.93 3.30 22.69
N ASP A 44 7.99 4.09 22.18
CA ASP A 44 8.20 5.27 21.33
C ASP A 44 8.98 5.05 20.02
N ARG A 45 9.23 3.80 19.65
CA ARG A 45 9.90 3.45 18.40
C ARG A 45 8.92 3.34 17.25
N THR A 46 9.37 3.76 16.07
CA THR A 46 8.72 3.46 14.80
C THR A 46 9.09 2.05 14.34
N PHE A 47 8.22 1.45 13.54
CA PHE A 47 8.47 0.16 12.91
C PHE A 47 7.90 0.13 11.51
N ILE A 48 8.47 -0.77 10.70
CA ILE A 48 8.02 -1.15 9.37
C ILE A 48 7.67 -2.63 9.47
N SER A 49 6.61 -3.04 8.78
CA SER A 49 6.16 -4.42 8.68
C SER A 49 5.92 -4.75 7.21
N GLU A 50 6.47 -5.88 6.78
CA GLU A 50 6.22 -6.47 5.47
C GLU A 50 4.92 -7.31 5.45
N GLU A 51 4.31 -7.49 6.62
CA GLU A 51 3.03 -8.18 6.79
C GLU A 51 1.87 -7.23 6.55
N GLU A 52 0.71 -7.78 6.20
CA GLU A 52 -0.52 -7.01 5.99
C GLU A 52 -1.16 -6.54 7.30
N TYR A 53 -0.76 -7.13 8.43
CA TYR A 53 -1.29 -6.84 9.74
C TYR A 53 -0.21 -6.85 10.82
N VAL A 54 -0.40 -6.01 11.83
CA VAL A 54 0.46 -5.94 13.02
C VAL A 54 -0.42 -6.13 14.25
N LEU A 55 -0.10 -7.15 15.04
CA LEU A 55 -0.84 -7.49 16.28
C LEU A 55 -0.14 -6.97 17.54
N SER A 56 1.17 -6.73 17.46
CA SER A 56 1.99 -6.22 18.55
C SER A 56 3.21 -5.47 18.01
N CYS A 57 3.75 -4.55 18.79
CA CYS A 57 4.98 -3.85 18.43
C CYS A 57 6.14 -4.85 18.30
N PRO A 58 6.86 -4.89 17.16
CA PRO A 58 7.94 -5.85 16.95
C PRO A 58 9.14 -5.60 17.88
N HIS A 59 9.24 -4.40 18.46
CA HIS A 59 10.37 -4.03 19.30
C HIS A 59 10.17 -4.29 20.80
N CYS A 60 8.93 -4.32 21.28
CA CYS A 60 8.64 -4.45 22.72
C CYS A 60 7.45 -5.36 23.05
N GLY A 61 6.75 -5.91 22.06
CA GLY A 61 5.57 -6.75 22.26
C GLY A 61 4.30 -6.03 22.73
N GLY A 62 4.34 -4.70 22.90
CA GLY A 62 3.21 -3.90 23.35
C GLY A 62 2.09 -3.83 22.30
N SER A 63 0.83 -3.78 22.74
CA SER A 63 -0.35 -3.67 21.87
C SER A 63 -0.80 -2.23 21.60
N SER A 64 -0.22 -1.25 22.29
CA SER A 64 -0.52 0.16 22.07
C SER A 64 0.42 0.76 21.01
N PHE A 65 -0.09 0.94 19.81
CA PHE A 65 0.61 1.58 18.70
C PHE A 65 -0.40 2.22 17.74
N VAL A 66 0.09 3.13 16.91
CA VAL A 66 -0.68 3.77 15.85
C VAL A 66 -0.04 3.40 14.52
N ILE A 67 -0.85 2.98 13.55
CA ILE A 67 -0.42 2.78 12.17
C ILE A 67 -0.33 4.14 11.48
N THR A 68 0.79 4.41 10.83
CA THR A 68 1.12 5.71 10.22
C THR A 68 1.13 5.69 8.69
N ALA A 69 1.33 4.52 8.07
CA ALA A 69 1.25 4.32 6.62
C ALA A 69 0.94 2.84 6.30
N GLY A 70 0.67 2.54 5.04
CA GLY A 70 0.39 1.20 4.52
C GLY A 70 -1.06 1.00 4.12
N ARG A 71 -1.91 2.01 4.17
CA ARG A 71 -3.35 1.92 3.80
C ARG A 71 -3.72 2.68 2.52
N GLU A 72 -2.71 3.13 1.80
CA GLU A 72 -2.82 4.02 0.64
C GLU A 72 -3.45 3.28 -0.54
N LEU A 73 -4.27 4.01 -1.30
CA LEU A 73 -4.74 3.65 -2.64
C LEU A 73 -5.02 4.98 -3.34
N ASP A 74 -3.95 5.62 -3.81
CA ASP A 74 -3.97 6.98 -4.32
C ASP A 74 -3.30 7.03 -5.70
N ILE A 75 -3.77 7.94 -6.56
CA ILE A 75 -3.08 8.26 -7.82
C ILE A 75 -2.03 9.33 -7.49
N LEU A 76 -0.75 8.97 -7.60
CA LEU A 76 0.36 9.87 -7.29
C LEU A 76 0.69 10.81 -8.44
N ASP A 77 0.65 10.29 -9.67
CA ASP A 77 0.92 11.04 -10.88
C ASP A 77 0.14 10.47 -12.08
N MET A 78 -0.06 11.29 -13.11
CA MET A 78 -0.67 10.89 -14.38
C MET A 78 -0.15 11.76 -15.52
N GLU A 79 0.60 11.16 -16.43
CA GLU A 79 1.08 11.80 -17.64
C GLU A 79 0.12 11.57 -18.81
N VAL A 80 -0.16 12.63 -19.58
CA VAL A 80 -1.02 12.57 -20.77
C VAL A 80 -0.29 13.28 -21.91
N SER A 81 -0.13 12.59 -23.04
CA SER A 81 0.57 13.07 -24.25
C SER A 81 -0.37 13.27 -25.43
#